data_AF-Q53TZ4-F1
#
_entry.id   AF-Q53TZ4-F1
#
_cell.length_a   1.000
_cell.length_b   1.000
_cell.length_c   1.000
_cell.angle_alpha   90.00
_cell.angle_beta   90.00
_cell.angle_gamma   90.00
#
_symmetry.space_group_name_H-M   'P 1'
#
loop_
_entity.id
_entity.type
_entity.pdbx_description
1 polymer ?
#
loop_
_entity_poly.entity_id
_entity_poly.type
_entity_poly.pdbx_seq_one_letter_code
_entity_poly.pdbx_strand_id
1 'polypeptide(L)'
;MEHRSNELGCQELLRRLSTVSAHTILRHLQEETIFEIAAKCFEDKEAEKNAAQLSKDQSTFHNMEMQPALPKKKFSPKQVGDRAKRPLNAFIAFRSYYVKLFPESQQKAASGFLTTLWSKDPYRNRWAMIAKVY
;
A
#
# COMPACT_ATOMS: atom_id res chain seq x y z
N MET A 1 27.23 -34.19 23.87
CA MET A 1 25.81 -34.49 24.14
C MET A 1 25.10 -33.33 24.85
N GLU A 2 25.50 -32.06 24.62
CA GLU A 2 25.01 -30.93 25.42
C GLU A 2 24.04 -30.00 24.68
N HIS A 3 24.08 -29.99 23.34
CA HIS A 3 23.18 -29.14 22.54
C HIS A 3 21.69 -29.51 22.66
N ARG A 4 21.35 -30.80 22.86
CA ARG A 4 19.94 -31.24 22.96
C ARG A 4 19.25 -30.79 24.25
N SER A 5 19.99 -30.60 25.34
CA SER A 5 19.42 -30.17 26.62
C SER A 5 19.02 -28.68 26.60
N ASN A 6 19.76 -27.84 25.87
CA ASN A 6 19.42 -26.42 25.71
C ASN A 6 18.21 -26.20 24.79
N GLU A 7 18.04 -27.02 23.77
CA GLU A 7 16.89 -26.93 22.85
C GLU A 7 15.56 -27.23 23.55
N LEU A 8 15.56 -28.23 24.45
CA LEU A 8 14.42 -28.54 25.32
C LEU A 8 14.10 -27.39 26.29
N GLY A 9 15.12 -26.70 26.80
CA GLY A 9 14.96 -25.51 27.64
C GLY A 9 14.34 -24.35 26.87
N CYS A 10 14.81 -24.07 25.65
CA CYS A 10 14.23 -23.04 24.79
C CYS A 10 12.78 -23.34 24.41
N GLN A 11 12.45 -24.60 24.11
CA GLN A 11 11.09 -24.99 23.75
C GLN A 11 10.12 -24.85 24.95
N GLU A 12 10.55 -25.24 26.15
CA GLU A 12 9.76 -25.03 27.37
C GLU A 12 9.61 -23.55 27.70
N LEU A 13 10.66 -22.75 27.49
CA LEU A 13 10.60 -21.29 27.65
C LEU A 13 9.57 -20.69 26.68
N LEU A 14 9.59 -21.07 25.40
CA LEU A 14 8.61 -20.62 24.41
C LEU A 14 7.18 -21.04 24.77
N ARG A 15 6.99 -22.26 25.29
CA ARG A 15 5.70 -22.75 25.76
C ARG A 15 5.16 -21.94 26.94
N ARG A 16 6.05 -21.47 27.82
CA ARG A 16 5.67 -20.60 28.93
C ARG A 16 5.43 -19.17 28.48
N LEU A 17 6.22 -18.66 27.53
CA LEU A 17 6.01 -17.33 26.96
C LEU A 17 4.72 -17.23 26.15
N SER A 18 4.27 -18.33 25.53
CA SER A 18 3.01 -18.34 24.77
C SER A 18 1.75 -18.26 25.66
N THR A 19 1.84 -18.60 26.95
CA THR A 19 0.74 -18.44 27.90
C THR A 19 0.70 -17.03 28.53
N VAL A 20 1.76 -16.24 28.34
CA VAL A 20 1.84 -14.86 28.82
C VAL A 20 1.07 -13.93 27.87
N SER A 21 0.41 -12.91 28.43
CA SER A 21 -0.34 -11.94 27.63
C SER A 21 0.59 -11.15 26.68
N ALA A 22 0.13 -10.91 25.46
CA ALA A 22 0.88 -10.15 24.46
C ALA A 22 1.29 -8.76 24.97
N HIS A 23 0.43 -8.12 25.78
CA HIS A 23 0.71 -6.81 26.37
C HIS A 23 1.91 -6.83 27.33
N THR A 24 2.04 -7.90 28.12
CA THR A 24 3.19 -8.08 29.01
C THR A 24 4.48 -8.27 28.22
N ILE A 25 4.42 -9.04 27.13
CA ILE A 25 5.57 -9.29 26.24
C ILE A 25 6.01 -7.96 25.61
N LEU A 26 5.07 -7.19 25.06
CA LEU A 26 5.36 -5.89 24.44
C LEU A 26 5.98 -4.87 25.39
N ARG A 27 5.65 -4.89 26.69
CA ARG A 27 6.26 -4.00 27.69
C ARG A 27 7.73 -4.29 27.97
N HIS A 28 8.16 -5.53 27.80
CA HIS A 28 9.52 -5.97 28.10
C HIS A 28 10.38 -6.14 26.84
N LEU A 29 9.79 -5.90 25.67
CA LEU A 29 10.47 -5.99 24.40
C LEU A 29 11.36 -4.76 24.22
N GLN A 30 12.64 -4.98 23.92
CA GLN A 30 13.60 -3.90 23.71
C GLN A 30 13.37 -3.21 22.36
N GLU A 31 13.78 -1.94 22.23
CA GLU A 31 13.55 -1.12 21.05
C GLU A 31 14.18 -1.72 19.79
N GLU A 32 15.38 -2.29 19.91
CA GLU A 32 16.10 -2.98 18.83
C GLU A 32 15.29 -4.16 18.27
N THR A 33 14.72 -4.99 19.13
CA THR A 33 13.91 -6.15 18.70
C THR A 33 12.59 -5.70 18.10
N ILE A 34 12.02 -4.59 18.59
CA ILE A 34 10.84 -3.96 17.98
C ILE A 34 11.15 -3.53 16.54
N PHE A 35 12.30 -2.89 16.31
CA PHE A 35 12.71 -2.47 14.97
C PHE A 35 12.97 -3.65 14.04
N GLU A 36 13.62 -4.73 14.51
CA GLU A 36 13.86 -5.94 13.72
C GLU A 36 12.55 -6.65 13.32
N ILE A 37 11.61 -6.79 14.27
CA ILE A 37 10.29 -7.37 13.99
C ILE A 37 9.54 -6.49 12.99
N ALA A 38 9.57 -5.17 13.16
CA ALA A 38 8.94 -4.24 12.24
C ALA A 38 9.51 -4.40 10.82
N ALA A 39 10.84 -4.37 10.67
CA ALA A 39 11.50 -4.56 9.39
C ALA A 39 11.07 -5.87 8.73
N LYS A 40 11.08 -6.98 9.48
CA LYS A 40 10.65 -8.29 8.96
C LYS A 40 9.19 -8.32 8.52
N CYS A 41 8.27 -7.71 9.29
CA CYS A 41 6.86 -7.60 8.91
C CYS A 41 6.61 -6.75 7.65
N PHE A 42 7.52 -5.83 7.31
CA PHE A 42 7.44 -5.06 6.07
C PHE A 42 8.04 -5.84 4.89
N GLU A 43 9.12 -6.60 5.09
CA GLU A 43 9.75 -7.44 4.06
C GLU A 43 8.89 -8.65 3.67
N ASP A 44 8.24 -9.32 4.63
CA ASP A 44 7.34 -10.45 4.35
C ASP A 44 6.13 -10.04 3.48
N LYS A 45 5.74 -8.76 3.53
CA LYS A 45 4.68 -8.19 2.67
C LYS A 45 5.15 -7.88 1.25
N GLU A 46 6.46 -7.79 1.01
CA GLU A 46 7.02 -7.59 -0.33
C GLU A 46 7.29 -8.94 -1.02
N ALA A 47 7.60 -10.01 -0.27
CA ALA A 47 7.76 -11.36 -0.81
C ALA A 47 6.45 -11.95 -1.36
N GLU A 48 5.32 -11.74 -0.68
CA GLU A 48 4.01 -12.24 -1.12
C GLU A 48 3.45 -11.47 -2.34
N LYS A 49 3.85 -10.20 -2.53
CA LYS A 49 3.46 -9.39 -3.70
C LYS A 49 4.25 -9.74 -4.97
N ASN A 50 5.51 -10.15 -4.84
CA ASN A 50 6.36 -10.46 -6.00
C ASN A 50 6.03 -11.81 -6.67
N ALA A 51 5.50 -12.79 -5.93
CA ALA A 51 5.08 -14.07 -6.50
C ALA A 51 3.82 -13.97 -7.39
N ALA A 52 2.93 -13.00 -7.14
CA ALA A 52 1.70 -12.81 -7.90
C ALA A 52 1.88 -11.97 -9.19
N GLN A 53 3.04 -11.33 -9.40
CA GLN A 53 3.22 -10.31 -10.43
C GLN A 53 3.76 -10.84 -11.77
N LEU A 54 4.21 -12.10 -11.88
CA LEU A 54 4.93 -12.59 -13.08
C LEU A 54 4.03 -13.12 -14.23
N SER A 55 2.70 -13.05 -14.15
CA SER A 55 1.82 -13.70 -15.15
C SER A 55 0.76 -12.85 -15.83
N LYS A 56 0.87 -11.51 -15.85
CA LYS A 56 -0.09 -10.67 -16.60
C LYS A 56 0.55 -9.47 -17.30
N ASP A 57 1.73 -9.66 -17.86
CA ASP A 57 2.25 -8.82 -18.93
C ASP A 57 1.83 -9.42 -20.28
N GLN A 58 0.69 -8.95 -20.80
CA GLN A 58 0.45 -8.60 -22.21
C GLN A 58 -1.04 -8.52 -22.50
N SER A 59 -1.40 -7.49 -23.30
CA SER A 59 -2.74 -7.19 -23.86
C SER A 59 -3.72 -6.60 -22.82
N THR A 60 -4.33 -5.43 -22.97
CA THR A 60 -4.70 -4.68 -24.17
C THR A 60 -4.89 -3.21 -23.76
N PHE A 61 -4.11 -2.32 -24.35
CA PHE A 61 -4.49 -0.92 -24.49
C PHE A 61 -5.65 -0.85 -25.48
N HIS A 62 -6.87 -0.57 -25.00
CA HIS A 62 -7.90 -0.01 -25.86
C HIS A 62 -8.66 1.11 -25.16
N ASN A 63 -8.53 2.29 -25.77
CA ASN A 63 -9.38 3.46 -25.61
C ASN A 63 -10.84 3.13 -25.89
N MET A 64 -11.73 3.88 -25.24
CA MET A 64 -13.00 4.34 -25.84
C MET A 64 -13.43 5.60 -25.06
N GLU A 65 -12.87 6.78 -25.39
CA GLU A 65 -13.33 7.77 -26.38
C GLU A 65 -14.72 8.42 -26.12
N MET A 66 -14.65 9.72 -25.74
CA MET A 66 -15.46 10.94 -26.08
C MET A 66 -17.01 10.90 -26.13
N GLN A 67 -17.72 11.73 -25.35
CA GLN A 67 -18.21 13.11 -25.63
C GLN A 67 -19.19 13.28 -26.82
N PRO A 68 -20.26 14.10 -26.70
CA PRO A 68 -21.04 14.54 -27.86
C PRO A 68 -20.72 15.97 -28.37
N ALA A 69 -20.77 16.09 -29.70
CA ALA A 69 -21.04 17.26 -30.58
C ALA A 69 -19.89 18.22 -31.05
N LEU A 70 -19.69 18.17 -32.38
CA LEU A 70 -18.85 18.93 -33.34
C LEU A 70 -19.32 20.39 -33.62
N PRO A 71 -18.71 21.21 -34.53
CA PRO A 71 -17.36 21.20 -35.15
C PRO A 71 -16.65 22.59 -35.21
N LYS A 72 -15.32 22.61 -35.38
CA LYS A 72 -14.60 23.30 -36.51
C LYS A 72 -13.07 23.20 -36.38
N LYS A 73 -12.48 22.58 -37.41
CA LYS A 73 -11.06 22.44 -37.77
C LYS A 73 -10.26 23.75 -37.66
N LYS A 74 -9.06 23.70 -37.07
CA LYS A 74 -7.76 24.05 -37.72
C LYS A 74 -6.63 23.25 -37.06
N PHE A 75 -5.84 22.57 -37.89
CA PHE A 75 -4.66 21.81 -37.49
C PHE A 75 -3.48 22.75 -37.22
N SER A 76 -2.73 22.47 -36.15
CA SER A 76 -1.30 22.76 -36.09
C SER A 76 -0.61 21.72 -35.20
N PRO A 77 0.42 21.01 -35.69
CA PRO A 77 1.23 20.10 -34.89
C PRO A 77 2.30 20.88 -34.12
N LYS A 78 2.79 20.29 -33.02
CA LYS A 78 3.83 20.77 -32.08
C LYS A 78 3.32 21.70 -30.98
N GLN A 79 3.19 21.10 -29.79
CA GLN A 79 3.92 21.53 -28.60
C GLN A 79 3.88 20.34 -27.62
N VAL A 80 5.01 19.65 -27.45
CA VAL A 80 5.28 18.84 -26.25
C VAL A 80 5.48 19.86 -25.13
N GLY A 81 4.37 20.46 -24.74
CA GLY A 81 4.33 21.46 -23.70
C GLY A 81 4.49 20.71 -22.39
N ASP A 82 5.59 21.03 -21.71
CA ASP A 82 5.77 20.91 -20.27
C ASP A 82 4.63 21.65 -19.57
N ARG A 83 3.41 21.09 -19.66
CA ARG A 83 2.26 21.56 -18.92
C ARG A 83 2.54 21.12 -17.51
N ALA A 84 3.11 22.04 -16.73
CA ALA A 84 3.28 21.89 -15.29
C ALA A 84 2.01 21.26 -14.73
N LYS A 85 2.09 19.95 -14.43
CA LYS A 85 0.97 19.21 -13.88
C LYS A 85 0.74 19.83 -12.51
N ARG A 86 -0.51 20.17 -12.20
CA ARG A 86 -0.85 20.70 -10.88
C ARG A 86 -0.29 19.75 -9.82
N PRO A 87 0.26 20.27 -8.71
CA PRO A 87 0.81 19.43 -7.65
C PRO A 87 -0.24 18.41 -7.19
N LEU A 88 0.19 17.16 -7.01
CA LEU A 88 -0.70 16.06 -6.65
C LEU A 88 -1.31 16.34 -5.27
N ASN A 89 -2.63 16.19 -5.15
CA ASN A 89 -3.28 16.33 -3.85
C ASN A 89 -3.12 15.03 -3.04
N ALA A 90 -2.96 15.15 -1.72
CA ALA A 90 -2.87 14.02 -0.80
C ALA A 90 -3.98 12.98 -0.98
N PHE A 91 -5.23 13.44 -1.22
CA PHE A 91 -6.36 12.54 -1.44
C PHE A 91 -6.26 11.78 -2.77
N ILE A 92 -5.63 12.34 -3.80
CA ILE A 92 -5.42 11.66 -5.08
C ILE A 92 -4.37 10.56 -4.94
N ALA A 93 -3.31 10.80 -4.17
CA ALA A 93 -2.34 9.77 -3.80
C ALA A 93 -3.02 8.64 -3.00
N PHE A 94 -3.79 9.00 -1.96
CA PHE A 94 -4.57 8.07 -1.14
C PHE A 94 -5.51 7.20 -1.97
N ARG A 95 -6.32 7.84 -2.83
CA ARG A 95 -7.30 7.16 -3.69
C ARG A 95 -6.63 6.19 -4.64
N SER A 96 -5.54 6.58 -5.29
CA SER A 96 -4.84 5.75 -6.27
C SER A 96 -4.23 4.49 -5.63
N TYR A 97 -3.85 4.57 -4.36
CA TYR A 97 -3.35 3.43 -3.61
C TYR A 97 -4.47 2.45 -3.24
N TYR A 98 -5.55 2.94 -2.61
CA TYR A 98 -6.60 2.08 -2.06
C TYR A 98 -7.68 1.66 -3.06
N VAL A 99 -7.82 2.32 -4.22
CA VAL A 99 -8.79 1.91 -5.25
C VAL A 99 -8.54 0.48 -5.74
N LYS A 100 -7.29 0.01 -5.68
CA LYS A 100 -6.90 -1.36 -6.05
C LYS A 100 -7.52 -2.43 -5.16
N LEU A 101 -8.01 -2.07 -3.97
CA LEU A 101 -8.73 -2.99 -3.08
C LEU A 101 -10.16 -3.28 -3.55
N PHE A 102 -10.67 -2.55 -4.55
CA PHE A 102 -12.04 -2.71 -5.03
C PHE A 102 -12.13 -2.95 -6.54
N PRO A 103 -11.51 -4.02 -7.08
CA PRO A 103 -11.44 -4.23 -8.54
C PRO A 103 -12.82 -4.47 -9.17
N GLU A 104 -13.70 -5.20 -8.48
CA GLU A 104 -15.04 -5.58 -8.97
C GLU A 104 -16.14 -4.60 -8.52
N SER A 105 -15.80 -3.59 -7.73
CA SER A 105 -16.80 -2.64 -7.24
C SER A 105 -17.12 -1.57 -8.29
N GLN A 106 -18.37 -1.12 -8.31
CA GLN A 106 -18.73 0.05 -9.11
C GLN A 106 -17.99 1.29 -8.61
N GLN A 107 -17.43 2.08 -9.53
CA GLN A 107 -16.65 3.29 -9.21
C GLN A 107 -17.34 4.23 -8.21
N LYS A 108 -18.68 4.35 -8.29
CA LYS A 108 -19.49 5.16 -7.36
C LYS A 108 -19.40 4.64 -5.92
N ALA A 109 -19.53 3.32 -5.74
CA ALA A 109 -19.42 2.69 -4.43
C ALA A 109 -17.99 2.79 -3.89
N ALA A 110 -16.98 2.47 -4.71
CA ALA A 110 -15.57 2.61 -4.35
C ALA A 110 -15.22 4.03 -3.88
N SER A 111 -15.67 5.05 -4.63
CA SER A 111 -15.42 6.45 -4.29
C SER A 111 -16.07 6.85 -2.95
N GLY A 112 -17.25 6.31 -2.64
CA GLY A 112 -17.92 6.51 -1.36
C GLY A 112 -17.14 5.93 -0.19
N PHE A 113 -16.65 4.68 -0.35
CA PHE A 113 -15.81 4.04 0.66
C PHE A 113 -14.51 4.81 0.88
N LEU A 114 -13.81 5.18 -0.19
CA LEU A 114 -12.55 5.92 -0.09
C LEU A 114 -12.69 7.28 0.59
N THR A 115 -13.79 7.98 0.36
CA THR A 115 -14.08 9.26 1.04
C THR A 115 -14.32 9.04 2.54
N THR A 116 -15.00 7.95 2.89
CA THR A 116 -15.27 7.58 4.29
C THR A 116 -13.99 7.16 5.01
N LEU A 117 -13.14 6.36 4.35
CA LEU A 117 -11.83 5.96 4.88
C LEU A 117 -10.93 7.19 5.05
N TRP A 118 -10.86 8.06 4.05
CA TRP A 118 -10.09 9.31 4.13
C TRP A 118 -10.52 10.16 5.31
N SER A 119 -11.84 10.24 5.57
CA SER A 119 -12.38 11.00 6.69
C SER A 119 -11.87 10.50 8.05
N LYS A 120 -11.61 9.20 8.18
CA LYS A 120 -11.14 8.54 9.41
C LYS A 120 -9.63 8.29 9.46
N ASP A 121 -8.90 8.59 8.40
CA ASP A 121 -7.46 8.33 8.33
C ASP A 121 -6.68 9.27 9.28
N PRO A 122 -5.93 8.75 10.26
CA PRO A 122 -5.11 9.56 11.15
C PRO A 122 -3.77 9.99 10.50
N TYR A 123 -3.41 9.41 9.35
CA TYR A 123 -2.09 9.57 8.72
C TYR A 123 -2.10 10.48 7.48
N ARG A 124 -3.03 11.44 7.40
CA ARG A 124 -3.16 12.34 6.24
C ARG A 124 -1.88 13.11 5.90
N ASN A 125 -1.07 13.41 6.91
CA ASN A 125 0.23 14.08 6.71
C ASN A 125 1.21 13.22 5.89
N ARG A 126 1.16 11.88 6.03
CA ARG A 126 1.99 10.97 5.22
C ARG A 126 1.56 11.03 3.76
N TRP A 127 0.26 11.05 3.49
CA TRP A 127 -0.28 11.22 2.14
C TRP A 127 0.08 12.57 1.52
N ALA A 128 0.10 13.64 2.31
CA ALA A 128 0.56 14.95 1.86
C ALA A 128 2.04 14.95 1.50
N MET A 129 2.89 14.24 2.24
CA MET A 129 4.30 14.08 1.91
C MET A 129 4.48 13.29 0.61
N ILE A 130 3.79 12.16 0.47
CA ILE A 130 3.81 11.33 -0.74
C ILE A 130 3.38 12.14 -1.97
N ALA A 131 2.34 12.96 -1.84
CA ALA A 131 1.84 13.75 -2.96
C ALA A 131 2.76 14.93 -3.34
N LYS A 132 3.59 15.40 -2.41
CA LYS A 132 4.58 16.47 -2.68
C LYS A 132 5.83 15.96 -3.40
N VAL A 133 6.19 14.70 -3.23
CA VAL A 133 7.36 14.09 -3.90
C VAL A 133 7.04 13.54 -5.29
N TYR A 134 5.79 13.72 -5.76
CA TYR A 134 5.26 13.24 -7.02
C TYR A 134 5.05 14.39 -8.00
#